data_AF-J3JD88-F1
#
_entry.id   AF-J3JD88-F1
#
_cell.length_a   1.000
_cell.length_b   1.000
_cell.length_c   1.000
_cell.angle_alpha   90.00
_cell.angle_beta   90.00
_cell.angle_gamma   90.00
#
_symmetry.space_group_name_H-M   'P 1'
#
loop_
_entity.id
_entity.type
_entity.pdbx_description
1 polymer ?
#
loop_
_entity_poly.entity_id
_entity_poly.type
_entity_poly.pdbx_seq_one_letter_code
_entity_poly.pdbx_strand_id
1 'polypeptide(L)'
;MSDDRSSRLRERRNKSRDRAANASEGSEPNEDKPSKPDEPSNPAETDEAEKLSEQSVKEEQVGTYMYLPQSQKREIERTYGLLKADFEYEFGEDFEKNRHFFPLLIQHGLDGLDGLDASDIKELLSEL
;
A
#
# COMPACT_ATOMS: atom_id res chain seq x y z
N MET A 1 -2.89 -51.18 -2.52
CA MET A 1 -3.99 -50.26 -2.92
C MET A 1 -3.51 -48.86 -2.61
N SER A 2 -3.12 -48.11 -3.64
CA SER A 2 -2.47 -46.80 -3.48
C SER A 2 -3.53 -45.72 -3.64
N ASP A 3 -3.92 -45.07 -2.53
CA ASP A 3 -4.83 -43.93 -2.59
C ASP A 3 -4.19 -42.77 -3.35
N ASP A 4 -4.78 -42.45 -4.50
CA ASP A 4 -4.37 -41.37 -5.39
C ASP A 4 -4.57 -40.01 -4.69
N ARG A 5 -3.53 -39.16 -4.67
CA ARG A 5 -3.59 -37.82 -4.02
C ARG A 5 -4.78 -36.99 -4.50
N SER A 6 -5.23 -37.21 -5.73
CA SER A 6 -6.35 -36.52 -6.35
C SER A 6 -7.70 -36.91 -5.76
N SER A 7 -7.87 -38.14 -5.25
CA SER A 7 -9.13 -38.57 -4.61
C SER A 7 -9.35 -37.82 -3.29
N ARG A 8 -8.30 -37.69 -2.47
CA ARG A 8 -8.33 -36.96 -1.19
C ARG A 8 -8.65 -35.48 -1.38
N LEU A 9 -8.15 -34.87 -2.46
CA LEU A 9 -8.42 -33.46 -2.76
C LEU A 9 -9.88 -33.22 -3.17
N ARG A 10 -10.47 -34.18 -3.90
CA ARG A 10 -11.88 -34.14 -4.30
C ARG A 10 -12.82 -34.31 -3.11
N GLU A 11 -12.54 -35.25 -2.21
CA GLU A 11 -13.34 -35.44 -0.99
C GLU A 11 -13.35 -34.20 -0.09
N ARG A 12 -12.20 -33.51 0.05
CA ARG A 12 -12.12 -32.29 0.86
C ARG A 12 -12.99 -31.17 0.28
N ARG A 13 -13.03 -31.02 -1.05
CA ARG A 13 -13.84 -29.99 -1.73
C ARG A 13 -15.34 -30.27 -1.63
N ASN A 14 -15.75 -31.53 -1.68
CA ASN A 14 -17.15 -31.90 -1.54
C ASN A 14 -17.64 -31.65 -0.10
N LYS A 15 -16.86 -32.05 0.92
CA LYS A 15 -17.21 -31.78 2.33
C LYS A 15 -17.37 -30.29 2.67
N SER A 16 -16.61 -29.40 2.02
CA SER A 16 -16.79 -27.95 2.21
C SER A 16 -18.08 -27.41 1.58
N ARG A 17 -18.52 -27.98 0.46
CA ARG A 17 -19.78 -27.58 -0.20
C ARG A 17 -21.00 -28.03 0.59
N ASP A 18 -20.98 -29.24 1.11
CA ASP A 18 -22.11 -29.77 1.90
C ASP A 18 -22.30 -29.04 3.23
N ARG A 19 -21.22 -28.49 3.81
CA ARG A 19 -21.31 -27.61 4.99
C ARG A 19 -21.90 -26.24 4.66
N ALA A 20 -21.58 -25.67 3.50
CA ALA A 20 -22.15 -24.39 3.09
C ALA A 20 -23.63 -24.51 2.70
N ALA A 21 -24.02 -25.64 2.08
CA ALA A 21 -25.42 -25.90 1.73
C ALA A 21 -26.32 -26.12 2.96
N ASN A 22 -25.81 -26.79 4.01
CA ASN A 22 -26.57 -27.03 5.25
C ASN A 22 -26.60 -25.84 6.22
N ALA A 23 -25.91 -24.73 5.93
CA ALA A 23 -25.99 -23.49 6.73
C ALA A 23 -27.04 -22.50 6.20
N SER A 24 -27.81 -22.88 5.17
CA SER A 24 -28.77 -22.00 4.47
C SER A 24 -30.25 -22.28 4.79
N GLU A 25 -30.57 -23.18 5.72
CA GLU A 25 -31.95 -23.39 6.17
C GLU A 25 -32.13 -22.92 7.62
N GLY A 26 -32.56 -21.67 7.80
CA GLY A 26 -33.09 -21.18 9.07
C GLY A 26 -32.97 -19.68 9.31
N SER A 27 -34.06 -18.95 9.02
CA SER A 27 -34.48 -17.63 9.56
C SER A 27 -34.15 -16.37 8.74
N GLU A 28 -35.19 -15.81 8.09
CA GLU A 28 -35.34 -14.38 7.76
C GLU A 28 -36.23 -13.68 8.82
N PRO A 29 -36.43 -12.34 8.83
CA PRO A 29 -35.58 -11.22 8.40
C PRO A 29 -35.41 -10.17 9.53
N ASN A 30 -34.41 -9.29 9.46
CA ASN A 30 -34.48 -7.99 10.14
C ASN A 30 -33.82 -6.92 9.28
N GLU A 31 -34.63 -5.94 8.87
CA GLU A 31 -34.19 -4.66 8.33
C GLU A 31 -33.48 -3.89 9.44
N ASP A 32 -32.22 -3.48 9.23
CA ASP A 32 -31.69 -2.29 9.90
C ASP A 32 -30.54 -1.65 9.11
N LYS A 33 -30.54 -0.32 9.19
CA LYS A 33 -29.82 0.72 8.43
C LYS A 33 -28.30 0.48 8.24
N PRO A 34 -27.69 0.99 7.16
CA PRO A 34 -26.24 1.03 7.06
C PRO A 34 -25.66 2.08 8.00
N SER A 35 -25.04 1.61 9.09
CA SER A 35 -24.19 2.41 9.97
C SER A 35 -22.95 2.88 9.20
N LYS A 36 -22.60 4.15 9.40
CA LYS A 36 -21.38 4.79 8.90
C LYS A 36 -20.14 3.99 9.35
N PRO A 37 -19.07 3.88 8.54
CA PRO A 37 -17.83 3.28 9.02
C PRO A 37 -17.16 4.21 10.04
N ASP A 38 -17.00 3.70 11.26
CA ASP A 38 -16.21 4.32 12.32
C ASP A 38 -14.74 4.44 11.90
N GLU A 39 -14.19 5.61 12.18
CA GLU A 39 -12.78 5.98 12.06
C GLU A 39 -11.94 5.14 13.04
N PRO A 40 -10.82 4.48 12.63
CA PRO A 40 -10.06 3.67 13.55
C PRO A 40 -9.26 4.55 14.52
N SER A 41 -9.62 4.43 15.80
CA SER A 41 -8.93 4.96 16.98
C SER A 41 -7.42 4.66 16.96
N ASN A 42 -6.60 5.71 17.13
CA ASN A 42 -5.17 5.59 17.39
C ASN A 42 -4.91 4.80 18.70
N PRO A 43 -3.94 3.87 18.75
CA PRO A 43 -3.41 3.38 20.01
C PRO A 43 -2.39 4.39 20.54
N ALA A 44 -2.67 4.93 21.73
CA ALA A 44 -1.71 5.70 22.51
C ALA A 44 -0.92 4.74 23.41
N GLU A 45 0.39 4.60 23.17
CA GLU A 45 1.40 4.23 24.18
C GLU A 45 2.73 4.94 23.80
N THR A 46 3.14 5.96 24.56
CA THR A 46 4.12 5.94 25.69
C THR A 46 5.58 5.95 25.21
N ASP A 47 6.27 7.09 25.31
CA ASP A 47 7.48 7.28 26.14
C ASP A 47 8.17 8.63 25.84
N GLU A 48 8.35 9.43 26.89
CA GLU A 48 9.22 10.60 26.89
C GLU A 48 10.68 10.16 27.06
N ALA A 49 11.47 10.16 25.99
CA ALA A 49 12.91 10.41 26.07
C ALA A 49 13.47 10.70 24.67
N GLU A 50 14.20 11.83 24.57
CA GLU A 50 15.01 12.26 23.41
C GLU A 50 14.27 12.94 22.25
N LYS A 51 13.61 14.07 22.55
CA LYS A 51 13.34 15.13 21.55
C LYS A 51 14.64 15.85 21.16
N LEU A 52 15.48 15.21 20.36
CA LEU A 52 16.28 15.95 19.39
C LEU A 52 15.35 16.29 18.22
N SER A 53 15.35 17.56 17.86
CA SER A 53 14.37 18.23 17.01
C SER A 53 14.37 17.73 15.56
N GLU A 54 13.72 16.61 15.30
CA GLU A 54 13.26 16.23 13.96
C GLU A 54 11.74 16.14 14.03
N GLN A 55 11.06 17.19 13.55
CA GLN A 55 9.60 17.16 13.43
C GLN A 55 9.23 15.95 12.58
N SER A 56 8.38 15.07 13.12
CA SER A 56 7.93 13.89 12.37
C SER A 56 7.26 14.35 11.09
N VAL A 57 7.59 13.74 9.95
CA VAL A 57 7.02 14.07 8.62
C VAL A 57 5.48 14.13 8.64
N LYS A 58 4.86 13.35 9.53
CA LYS A 58 3.39 13.32 9.72
C LYS A 58 2.82 14.55 10.44
N GLU A 59 3.62 15.26 11.22
CA GLU A 59 3.21 16.48 11.92
C GLU A 59 3.24 17.70 10.99
N GLU A 60 4.11 17.69 9.98
CA GLU A 60 4.27 18.78 9.02
C GLU A 60 3.41 18.61 7.76
N GLN A 61 3.23 17.38 7.27
CA GLN A 61 2.55 17.12 6.00
C GLN A 61 1.03 16.96 6.13
N VAL A 62 0.29 17.59 5.22
CA VAL A 62 -1.18 17.48 5.12
C VAL A 62 -1.57 16.33 4.19
N GLY A 63 -2.17 15.27 4.74
CA GLY A 63 -2.67 14.14 3.98
C GLY A 63 -3.76 14.56 2.98
N THR A 64 -3.45 14.43 1.68
CA THR A 64 -4.36 14.78 0.59
C THR A 64 -4.69 13.55 -0.24
N TYR A 65 -5.99 13.25 -0.40
CA TYR A 65 -6.48 12.12 -1.19
C TYR A 65 -7.16 12.60 -2.47
N MET A 66 -6.85 11.94 -3.60
CA MET A 66 -7.43 12.26 -4.90
C MET A 66 -7.59 11.00 -5.76
N TYR A 67 -8.58 11.04 -6.67
CA TYR A 67 -8.79 9.98 -7.65
C TYR A 67 -7.94 10.23 -8.89
N LEU A 68 -7.21 9.21 -9.33
CA LEU A 68 -6.43 9.23 -10.56
C LEU A 68 -6.97 8.22 -11.58
N PRO A 69 -6.93 8.54 -12.88
CA PRO A 69 -7.10 7.56 -13.94
C PRO A 69 -6.19 6.34 -13.76
N GLN A 70 -6.69 5.14 -14.08
CA GLN A 70 -5.92 3.91 -13.93
C GLN A 70 -4.63 3.88 -14.77
N SER A 71 -4.60 4.60 -15.90
CA SER A 71 -3.39 4.76 -16.71
C SER A 71 -2.31 5.52 -15.93
N GLN A 72 -2.67 6.68 -15.38
CA GLN A 72 -1.75 7.51 -14.60
C GLN A 72 -1.23 6.80 -13.35
N LYS A 73 -2.11 6.09 -12.62
CA LYS A 73 -1.66 5.31 -11.45
C LYS A 73 -0.60 4.26 -11.83
N ARG A 74 -0.81 3.54 -12.94
CA ARG A 74 0.14 2.53 -13.42
C ARG A 74 1.47 3.13 -13.83
N GLU A 75 1.44 4.31 -14.43
CA GLU A 75 2.65 5.04 -14.83
C GLU A 75 3.45 5.50 -13.61
N ILE A 76 2.79 6.11 -12.62
CA ILE A 76 3.40 6.48 -11.33
C ILE A 76 4.06 5.28 -10.66
N GLU A 77 3.37 4.13 -10.60
CA GLU A 77 3.92 2.91 -10.00
C GLU A 77 5.13 2.37 -10.76
N ARG A 78 5.12 2.45 -12.10
CA ARG A 78 6.24 2.05 -12.95
C ARG A 78 7.45 2.97 -12.73
N THR A 79 7.26 4.28 -12.82
CA THR A 79 8.35 5.27 -12.65
C THR A 79 8.96 5.13 -11.26
N TYR A 80 8.14 5.01 -10.21
CA TYR A 80 8.65 4.74 -8.86
C TYR A 80 9.51 3.47 -8.80
N GLY A 81 9.07 2.37 -9.43
CA GLY A 81 9.80 1.12 -9.41
C GLY A 81 11.17 1.20 -10.09
N LEU A 82 11.26 1.94 -11.19
CA LEU A 82 12.52 2.17 -11.91
C LEU A 82 13.47 3.04 -11.08
N LEU A 83 13.03 4.24 -10.68
CA LEU A 83 13.85 5.16 -9.89
C LEU A 83 14.30 4.54 -8.57
N LYS A 84 13.40 3.79 -7.90
CA LYS A 84 13.74 3.05 -6.69
C LYS A 84 14.90 2.07 -6.93
N ALA A 85 14.78 1.26 -7.96
CA ALA A 85 15.78 0.23 -8.25
C ALA A 85 17.14 0.87 -8.59
N ASP A 86 17.15 1.91 -9.42
CA ASP A 86 18.36 2.60 -9.82
C ASP A 86 19.02 3.32 -8.63
N PHE A 87 18.23 4.05 -7.82
CA PHE A 87 18.71 4.77 -6.64
C PHE A 87 19.26 3.83 -5.56
N GLU A 88 18.53 2.77 -5.20
CA GLU A 88 18.96 1.79 -4.19
C GLU A 88 20.19 1.01 -4.66
N TYR A 89 20.29 0.70 -5.95
CA TYR A 89 21.46 0.04 -6.51
C TYR A 89 22.71 0.92 -6.45
N GLU A 90 22.58 2.21 -6.76
CA GLU A 90 23.71 3.12 -6.88
C GLU A 90 24.20 3.65 -5.53
N PHE A 91 23.29 3.96 -4.60
CA PHE A 91 23.65 4.56 -3.31
C PHE A 91 23.53 3.61 -2.11
N GLY A 92 22.82 2.48 -2.24
CA GLY A 92 22.56 1.59 -1.12
C GLY A 92 21.68 2.20 -0.03
N GLU A 93 20.92 3.24 -0.37
CA GLU A 93 20.00 3.98 0.51
C GLU A 93 18.55 3.70 0.12
N ASP A 94 17.65 3.55 1.11
CA ASP A 94 16.24 3.24 0.86
C ASP A 94 15.52 4.39 0.13
N PHE A 95 14.86 4.07 -0.98
CA PHE A 95 14.08 5.04 -1.75
C PHE A 95 12.58 4.92 -1.44
N GLU A 96 12.14 5.63 -0.40
CA GLU A 96 10.75 5.68 0.08
C GLU A 96 9.79 6.57 -0.73
N LYS A 97 8.53 6.13 -0.84
CA LYS A 97 7.45 6.84 -1.56
C LYS A 97 7.16 8.23 -1.02
N ASN A 98 6.88 8.35 0.29
CA ASN A 98 6.39 9.58 0.89
C ASN A 98 7.50 10.58 1.17
N ARG A 99 8.72 10.10 1.39
CA ARG A 99 9.87 10.94 1.73
C ARG A 99 10.61 11.45 0.49
N HIS A 100 10.70 10.63 -0.57
CA HIS A 100 11.52 10.94 -1.73
C HIS A 100 10.67 11.10 -2.99
N PHE A 101 9.90 10.07 -3.35
CA PHE A 101 9.26 10.02 -4.67
C PHE A 101 8.09 11.00 -4.85
N PHE A 102 7.15 11.06 -3.91
CA PHE A 102 5.97 11.94 -4.06
C PHE A 102 6.31 13.43 -4.06
N PRO A 103 7.24 13.94 -3.22
CA PRO A 103 7.72 15.32 -3.34
C PRO A 103 8.23 15.65 -4.75
N LEU A 104 9.09 14.79 -5.30
CA LEU A 104 9.62 14.94 -6.65
C LEU A 104 8.51 14.89 -7.71
N LEU A 105 7.56 13.96 -7.57
CA LEU A 105 6.43 13.83 -8.49
C LEU A 105 5.54 15.09 -8.49
N ILE A 106 5.36 15.74 -7.34
CA ILE A 106 4.55 16.94 -7.21
C ILE A 106 5.28 18.15 -7.82
N GLN A 107 6.60 18.27 -7.64
CA GLN A 107 7.39 19.38 -8.15
C GLN A 107 7.65 19.29 -9.67
N HIS A 108 7.99 18.09 -10.17
CA HIS A 108 8.47 17.89 -11.55
C HIS A 108 7.45 17.19 -12.46
N GLY A 109 6.44 16.53 -11.89
CA GLY A 109 5.49 15.72 -12.66
C GLY A 109 6.09 14.41 -13.20
N LEU A 110 5.27 13.57 -13.84
CA LEU A 110 5.72 12.30 -14.41
C LEU A 110 6.74 12.50 -15.54
N ASP A 111 6.45 13.43 -16.46
CA ASP A 111 7.30 13.70 -17.61
C ASP A 111 8.67 14.25 -17.20
N GLY A 112 8.73 15.00 -16.08
CA GLY A 112 9.97 15.52 -15.55
C GLY A 112 10.84 14.49 -14.83
N LEU A 113 10.25 13.35 -14.44
CA LEU A 113 10.97 12.24 -13.80
C LEU A 113 11.33 11.12 -14.78
N ASP A 114 10.79 11.14 -16.00
CA ASP A 114 11.06 10.11 -16.99
C ASP A 114 12.49 10.23 -17.52
N GLY A 115 13.26 9.15 -17.43
CA GLY A 115 14.64 9.09 -17.93
C GLY A 115 15.70 9.74 -17.04
N LEU A 116 15.35 10.22 -15.84
CA LEU A 116 16.34 10.64 -14.84
C LEU A 116 17.12 9.44 -14.31
N ASP A 117 18.41 9.63 -14.07
CA ASP A 117 19.25 8.63 -13.41
C ASP A 117 19.29 8.83 -11.89
N ALA A 118 19.97 7.92 -11.18
CA ALA A 118 20.05 8.00 -9.72
C ALA A 118 20.75 9.28 -9.25
N SER A 119 21.76 9.77 -9.99
CA SER A 119 22.51 10.98 -9.64
C SER A 119 21.63 12.22 -9.77
N ASP A 120 20.86 12.34 -10.83
CA ASP A 120 19.88 13.41 -11.04
C ASP A 120 18.86 13.43 -9.90
N ILE A 121 18.32 12.25 -9.54
CA ILE A 121 17.36 12.13 -8.42
C ILE A 121 18.00 12.58 -7.10
N LYS A 122 19.26 12.24 -6.86
CA LYS A 122 19.97 12.65 -5.64
C LYS A 122 20.17 14.15 -5.57
N GLU A 123 20.46 14.80 -6.69
CA GLU A 123 20.55 16.26 -6.78
C GLU A 123 19.19 16.90 -6.46
N LEU A 124 18.12 16.44 -7.11
CA LEU A 124 16.77 16.95 -6.85
C LEU A 124 16.32 16.75 -5.40
N LEU A 125 16.65 15.61 -4.78
CA LEU A 125 16.34 15.37 -3.37
C LEU A 125 17.10 16.31 -2.42
N SER A 126 18.26 16.83 -2.82
CA SER A 126 19.03 17.78 -2.01
C SER A 126 18.50 19.22 -2.09
N GLU A 127 17.67 19.52 -3.10
CA GLU A 127 17.02 20.81 -3.30
C GLU A 127 15.64 20.92 -2.62
N LEU A 128 15.12 19.81 -2.08
CA LEU A 128 13.82 19.72 -1.40
C LEU A 128 13.77 20.41 -0.02
#